data_AF-A0A524F8N0-F1
#
_entry.id   AF-A0A524F8N0-F1
#
_cell.length_a   1.000
_cell.length_b   1.000
_cell.length_c   1.000
_cell.angle_alpha   90.00
_cell.angle_beta   90.00
_cell.angle_gamma   90.00
#
_symmetry.space_group_name_H-M   'P 1'
#
loop_
_entity.id
_entity.type
_entity.pdbx_description
1 polymer ?
#
loop_
_entity_poly.entity_id
_entity_poly.type
_entity_poly.pdbx_seq_one_letter_code
_entity_poly.pdbx_strand_id
1 'polypeptide(L)'
;MTDFHTKTFYGNKTSVSVSSPSKDIPYIFLSCFNRKEDGSWEKINEGEGKTVRLSIEEIICILEVLNKKSAIWRGFHIYKDSRTQIQVGWLDESRELLIIQIGSYKKKLRFPNINFLKMLMDHLLIEKIEFATTIPIKSKENGKSFTELEEYSLFTENITSRDGLRVVETTEYSPKVDMKEISAKIKAESPKALLISFDEQEFWVPKSTIHSGFDVNNKETVQKFIIDQWIVERNRKIES
;
A
#
# COMPACT_ATOMS: atom_id res chain seq x y z
N MET A 1 -4.95 -27.29 -10.98
CA MET A 1 -4.65 -26.18 -10.05
C MET A 1 -5.97 -25.52 -9.67
N THR A 2 -6.11 -25.09 -8.42
CA THR A 2 -7.29 -24.32 -7.96
C THR A 2 -7.22 -22.89 -8.51
N ASP A 3 -8.37 -22.30 -8.83
CA ASP A 3 -8.47 -20.94 -9.38
C ASP A 3 -8.30 -19.85 -8.31
N PHE A 4 -8.72 -20.15 -7.09
CA PHE A 4 -8.70 -19.24 -5.95
C PHE A 4 -7.66 -19.69 -4.93
N HIS A 5 -6.96 -18.73 -4.34
CA HIS A 5 -6.03 -19.00 -3.22
C HIS A 5 -6.30 -18.03 -2.08
N THR A 6 -6.23 -18.51 -0.84
CA THR A 6 -6.25 -17.65 0.33
C THR A 6 -5.40 -18.25 1.43
N LYS A 7 -4.46 -17.46 1.96
CA LYS A 7 -3.63 -17.85 3.09
C LYS A 7 -3.49 -16.71 4.09
N THR A 8 -3.93 -16.98 5.31
CA THR A 8 -3.74 -16.09 6.46
C THR A 8 -2.57 -16.54 7.34
N PHE A 9 -1.74 -15.58 7.74
CA PHE A 9 -0.66 -15.72 8.70
C PHE A 9 -1.06 -15.03 10.00
N TYR A 10 -1.67 -15.79 10.89
CA TYR A 10 -2.12 -15.29 12.18
C TYR A 10 -0.94 -14.91 13.10
N GLY A 11 -1.19 -13.95 13.98
CA GLY A 11 -0.32 -13.63 15.11
C GLY A 11 -1.14 -13.43 16.38
N ASN A 12 -0.50 -12.96 17.45
CA ASN A 12 -1.22 -12.73 18.70
C ASN A 12 -2.16 -11.52 18.63
N LYS A 13 -1.74 -10.47 17.93
CA LYS A 13 -2.48 -9.19 17.81
C LYS A 13 -2.79 -8.77 16.37
N THR A 14 -1.98 -9.19 15.40
CA THR A 14 -2.10 -8.75 14.01
C THR A 14 -1.90 -9.94 13.08
N SER A 15 -2.65 -9.93 12.00
CA SER A 15 -2.63 -10.93 10.93
C SER A 15 -2.37 -10.27 9.59
N VAL A 16 -1.79 -11.05 8.68
CA VAL A 16 -1.71 -10.70 7.26
C VAL A 16 -2.33 -11.83 6.45
N SER A 17 -3.10 -11.50 5.42
CA SER A 17 -3.71 -12.46 4.49
C SER A 17 -3.29 -12.13 3.06
N VAL A 18 -2.99 -13.17 2.30
CA VAL A 18 -2.81 -13.12 0.85
C VAL A 18 -4.01 -13.82 0.24
N SER A 19 -4.72 -13.17 -0.69
CA SER A 19 -5.77 -13.81 -1.47
C SER A 19 -5.63 -13.52 -2.96
N SER A 20 -5.88 -14.56 -3.76
CA SER A 20 -5.91 -14.53 -5.22
C SER A 20 -7.34 -14.84 -5.65
N PRO A 21 -8.06 -13.87 -6.27
CA PRO A 21 -9.47 -14.03 -6.58
C PRO A 21 -9.74 -14.85 -7.83
N SER A 22 -8.79 -15.01 -8.76
CA SER A 22 -8.85 -15.95 -9.89
C SER A 22 -7.50 -15.91 -10.61
N LYS A 23 -7.06 -17.04 -11.17
CA LYS A 23 -5.83 -17.13 -11.98
C LYS A 23 -5.82 -16.17 -13.17
N ASP A 24 -7.00 -15.87 -13.75
CA ASP A 24 -7.15 -15.06 -14.96
C ASP A 24 -7.15 -13.54 -14.65
N ILE A 25 -7.08 -13.17 -13.37
CA ILE A 25 -7.10 -11.78 -12.91
C ILE A 25 -5.66 -11.35 -12.55
N PRO A 26 -5.13 -10.24 -13.12
CA PRO A 26 -3.71 -9.85 -13.03
C PRO A 26 -3.36 -9.10 -11.72
N TYR A 27 -3.92 -9.54 -10.59
CA TYR A 27 -3.61 -8.99 -9.27
C TYR A 27 -3.92 -9.98 -8.16
N ILE A 28 -3.39 -9.67 -6.97
CA ILE A 28 -3.75 -10.34 -5.71
C ILE A 28 -4.13 -9.29 -4.68
N PHE A 29 -4.73 -9.71 -3.57
CA PHE A 29 -4.96 -8.86 -2.42
C PHE A 29 -4.01 -9.21 -1.28
N LEU A 30 -3.47 -8.16 -0.66
CA LEU A 30 -2.75 -8.25 0.59
C LEU A 30 -3.55 -7.49 1.64
N SER A 31 -3.92 -8.18 2.72
CA SER A 31 -4.75 -7.61 3.78
C SER A 31 -4.06 -7.72 5.13
N CYS A 32 -4.18 -6.69 5.96
CA CYS A 32 -3.80 -6.72 7.37
C CYS A 32 -5.00 -6.38 8.24
N PHE A 33 -5.12 -7.08 9.37
CA PHE A 33 -6.21 -6.89 10.32
C PHE A 33 -5.79 -7.35 11.71
N ASN A 34 -6.37 -6.73 12.74
CA ASN A 34 -6.01 -6.94 14.13
C ASN A 34 -7.01 -7.82 14.87
N ARG A 35 -6.55 -8.38 15.99
CA ARG A 35 -7.40 -9.02 16.98
C ARG A 35 -8.00 -7.94 17.87
N LYS A 36 -9.32 -7.95 18.03
CA LYS A 36 -10.09 -7.06 18.90
C LYS A 36 -9.90 -7.45 20.37
N GLU A 37 -10.29 -6.56 21.28
CA GLU A 37 -10.18 -6.77 22.73
C GLU A 37 -11.02 -7.96 23.22
N ASP A 38 -12.16 -8.21 22.57
CA ASP A 38 -13.03 -9.37 22.82
C ASP A 38 -12.43 -10.70 22.33
N GLY A 39 -11.24 -10.67 21.72
CA GLY A 39 -10.53 -11.83 21.18
C GLY A 39 -10.98 -12.26 19.78
N SER A 40 -11.98 -11.62 19.18
CA SER A 40 -12.37 -11.80 17.78
C SER A 40 -11.38 -11.10 16.83
N TRP A 41 -11.44 -11.41 15.53
CA TRP A 41 -10.63 -10.73 14.52
C TRP A 41 -11.45 -9.65 13.83
N GLU A 42 -10.80 -8.53 13.50
CA GLU A 42 -11.34 -7.55 12.56
C GLU A 42 -11.76 -8.22 11.24
N LYS A 43 -12.90 -7.79 10.72
CA LYS A 43 -13.50 -8.33 9.51
C LYS A 43 -13.34 -7.37 8.33
N ILE A 44 -12.56 -7.79 7.35
CA ILE A 44 -12.28 -7.03 6.12
C ILE A 44 -13.57 -6.65 5.39
N ASN A 45 -14.55 -7.56 5.35
CA ASN A 45 -15.83 -7.35 4.66
C ASN A 45 -16.73 -6.32 5.34
N GLU A 46 -16.48 -6.00 6.61
CA GLU A 46 -17.22 -5.00 7.39
C GLU A 46 -16.48 -3.64 7.40
N GLY A 47 -15.44 -3.48 6.56
CA GLY A 47 -14.65 -2.26 6.45
C GLY A 47 -13.55 -2.10 7.51
N GLU A 48 -13.33 -3.13 8.32
CA GLU A 48 -12.24 -3.19 9.30
C GLU A 48 -10.94 -3.69 8.65
N GLY A 49 -9.78 -3.40 9.26
CA GLY A 49 -8.49 -3.75 8.67
C GLY A 49 -8.13 -2.87 7.45
N LYS A 50 -7.13 -3.31 6.70
CA LYS A 50 -6.72 -2.70 5.43
C LYS A 50 -6.41 -3.76 4.41
N THR A 51 -6.95 -3.58 3.21
CA THR A 51 -6.68 -4.41 2.04
C THR A 51 -6.17 -3.55 0.91
N VAL A 52 -5.12 -4.00 0.25
CA VAL A 52 -4.52 -3.37 -0.93
C VAL A 52 -4.47 -4.38 -2.06
N ARG A 53 -4.66 -3.90 -3.30
CA ARG A 53 -4.61 -4.71 -4.52
C ARG A 53 -3.20 -4.63 -5.10
N LEU A 54 -2.46 -5.71 -5.04
CA LEU A 54 -1.10 -5.77 -5.58
C LEU A 54 -1.13 -6.17 -7.06
N SER A 55 -0.51 -5.34 -7.90
CA SER A 55 -0.18 -5.63 -9.29
C SER A 55 0.90 -6.71 -9.41
N ILE A 56 1.09 -7.25 -10.63
CA ILE A 56 2.17 -8.21 -10.93
C ILE A 56 3.54 -7.62 -10.59
N GLU A 57 3.77 -6.35 -10.91
CA GLU A 57 5.01 -5.61 -10.64
C GLU A 57 5.28 -5.50 -9.13
N GLU A 58 4.26 -5.20 -8.33
CA GLU A 58 4.40 -5.13 -6.88
C GLU A 58 4.67 -6.51 -6.25
N ILE A 59 4.11 -7.59 -6.81
CA ILE A 59 4.45 -8.95 -6.40
C ILE A 59 5.94 -9.21 -6.66
N ILE A 60 6.47 -8.80 -7.82
CA ILE A 60 7.89 -8.93 -8.15
C ILE A 60 8.76 -8.14 -7.16
N CYS A 61 8.41 -6.90 -6.84
CA CYS A 61 9.16 -6.10 -5.87
C CYS A 61 9.17 -6.73 -4.46
N ILE A 62 8.04 -7.27 -4.01
CA ILE A 62 7.97 -7.99 -2.73
C ILE A 62 8.81 -9.26 -2.77
N LEU A 63 8.79 -10.00 -3.87
CA LEU A 63 9.62 -11.19 -4.07
C LEU A 63 11.11 -10.84 -4.06
N GLU A 64 11.52 -9.69 -4.56
CA GLU A 64 12.91 -9.23 -4.47
C GLU A 64 13.38 -9.06 -3.01
N VAL A 65 12.52 -8.49 -2.16
CA VAL A 65 12.77 -8.40 -0.70
C VAL A 65 12.81 -9.79 -0.07
N LEU A 66 11.84 -10.65 -0.36
CA LEU A 66 11.77 -12.03 0.17
C LEU A 66 12.96 -12.89 -0.27
N ASN A 67 13.49 -12.63 -1.46
CA ASN A 67 14.70 -13.25 -1.98
C ASN A 67 15.99 -12.66 -1.39
N LYS A 68 15.89 -11.73 -0.44
CA LYS A 68 17.01 -11.05 0.18
C LYS A 68 17.90 -10.34 -0.86
N LYS A 69 17.32 -9.88 -1.96
CA LYS A 69 18.03 -9.02 -2.93
C LYS A 69 17.95 -7.56 -2.49
N SER A 70 16.79 -7.16 -1.98
CA SER A 70 16.54 -5.82 -1.43
C SER A 70 16.24 -5.87 0.07
N ALA A 71 16.69 -4.85 0.81
CA ALA A 71 16.44 -4.74 2.24
C ALA A 71 14.96 -4.40 2.52
N ILE A 72 14.38 -3.57 1.67
CA ILE A 72 13.06 -2.97 1.85
C ILE A 72 12.47 -2.58 0.49
N TRP A 73 11.16 -2.66 0.38
CA TRP A 73 10.36 -2.09 -0.70
C TRP A 73 9.23 -1.27 -0.08
N ARG A 74 8.88 -0.16 -0.73
CA ARG A 74 7.77 0.73 -0.35
C ARG A 74 6.94 1.05 -1.59
N GLY A 75 5.63 1.06 -1.42
CA GLY A 75 4.65 1.45 -2.44
C GLY A 75 3.55 2.29 -1.83
N PHE A 76 2.73 2.93 -2.68
CA PHE A 76 1.60 3.72 -2.24
C PHE A 76 0.41 3.53 -3.16
N HIS A 77 -0.77 3.29 -2.58
CA HIS A 77 -2.04 3.26 -3.30
C HIS A 77 -2.88 4.47 -2.91
N ILE A 78 -3.52 5.11 -3.88
CA ILE A 78 -4.43 6.24 -3.67
C ILE A 78 -5.85 5.77 -3.97
N TYR A 79 -6.76 5.96 -3.02
CA TYR A 79 -8.19 5.68 -3.22
C TYR A 79 -9.04 6.75 -2.54
N LYS A 80 -9.91 7.42 -3.31
CA LYS A 80 -10.82 8.50 -2.82
C LYS A 80 -10.13 9.45 -1.83
N ASP A 81 -8.97 9.98 -2.26
CA ASP A 81 -8.08 10.90 -1.51
C ASP A 81 -7.32 10.33 -0.30
N SER A 82 -7.49 9.05 0.02
CA SER A 82 -6.68 8.36 1.02
C SER A 82 -5.46 7.69 0.38
N ARG A 83 -4.27 8.13 0.78
CA ARG A 83 -3.01 7.47 0.41
C ARG A 83 -2.64 6.40 1.45
N THR A 84 -2.59 5.15 1.02
CA THR A 84 -2.17 4.03 1.88
C THR A 84 -0.75 3.63 1.49
N GLN A 85 0.19 3.78 2.42
CA GLN A 85 1.54 3.26 2.25
C GLN A 85 1.57 1.75 2.47
N ILE A 86 2.31 1.06 1.60
CA ILE A 86 2.65 -0.35 1.74
C ILE A 86 4.16 -0.41 1.92
N GLN A 87 4.61 -1.24 2.84
CA GLN A 87 6.02 -1.51 3.02
C GLN A 87 6.25 -2.98 3.34
N VAL A 88 7.24 -3.57 2.67
CA VAL A 88 7.76 -4.89 2.99
C VAL A 88 9.27 -4.78 3.17
N GLY A 89 9.82 -5.23 4.28
CA GLY A 89 11.26 -5.11 4.51
C GLY A 89 11.77 -5.92 5.69
N TRP A 90 13.08 -6.10 5.74
CA TRP A 90 13.78 -6.73 6.84
C TRP A 90 13.96 -5.74 7.98
N LEU A 91 13.80 -6.21 9.23
CA LEU A 91 14.03 -5.35 10.40
C LEU A 91 15.49 -4.88 10.48
N ASP A 92 16.42 -5.78 10.18
CA ASP A 92 17.86 -5.62 10.35
C ASP A 92 18.63 -6.52 9.35
N GLU A 93 19.96 -6.43 9.39
CA GLU A 93 20.90 -7.15 8.52
C GLU A 93 20.84 -8.67 8.64
N SER A 94 20.34 -9.23 9.76
CA SER A 94 20.19 -10.69 9.91
C SER A 94 19.19 -11.27 8.91
N ARG A 95 18.23 -10.44 8.45
CA ARG A 95 17.16 -10.83 7.53
C ARG A 95 16.41 -12.09 8.00
N GLU A 96 16.15 -12.16 9.29
CA GLU A 96 15.36 -13.22 9.93
C GLU A 96 13.92 -12.81 10.25
N LEU A 97 13.69 -11.49 10.39
CA LEU A 97 12.39 -10.92 10.73
C LEU A 97 11.92 -10.01 9.60
N LEU A 98 10.91 -10.46 8.87
CA LEU A 98 10.25 -9.68 7.85
C LEU A 98 9.13 -8.84 8.48
N ILE A 99 9.02 -7.59 8.04
CA ILE A 99 7.96 -6.66 8.41
C ILE A 99 7.13 -6.38 7.16
N ILE A 100 5.82 -6.59 7.27
CA ILE A 100 4.82 -6.15 6.31
C ILE A 100 3.98 -5.08 7.00
N GLN A 101 3.89 -3.91 6.39
CA GLN A 101 3.13 -2.78 6.89
C GLN A 101 2.18 -2.25 5.80
N ILE A 102 0.93 -2.02 6.18
CA ILE A 102 -0.11 -1.45 5.32
C ILE A 102 -0.82 -0.36 6.13
N GLY A 103 -0.53 0.90 5.81
CA GLY A 103 -0.93 2.03 6.64
C GLY A 103 -0.40 1.89 8.08
N SER A 104 -1.31 1.91 9.05
CA SER A 104 -1.00 1.73 10.48
C SER A 104 -0.85 0.27 10.91
N TYR A 105 -1.22 -0.70 10.07
CA TYR A 105 -1.15 -2.12 10.40
C TYR A 105 0.25 -2.66 10.16
N LYS A 106 0.82 -3.39 11.12
CA LYS A 106 2.18 -3.93 11.04
C LYS A 106 2.23 -5.38 11.50
N LYS A 107 2.65 -6.26 10.59
CA LYS A 107 2.83 -7.69 10.85
C LYS A 107 4.29 -8.08 10.73
N LYS A 108 4.80 -8.74 11.76
CA LYS A 108 6.10 -9.41 11.76
C LYS A 108 5.93 -10.88 11.38
N LEU A 109 6.78 -11.36 10.48
CA LEU A 109 6.90 -12.77 10.10
C LEU A 109 8.31 -13.25 10.38
N ARG A 110 8.42 -14.49 10.86
CA ARG A 110 9.67 -15.25 11.02
C ARG A 110 9.56 -16.56 10.23
N PHE A 111 10.64 -17.32 10.17
CA PHE A 111 10.57 -18.74 9.81
C PHE A 111 9.51 -19.48 10.65
N PRO A 112 8.71 -20.41 10.09
CA PRO A 112 8.67 -20.85 8.68
C PRO A 112 7.76 -19.99 7.77
N ASN A 113 6.99 -19.06 8.34
CA ASN A 113 6.00 -18.27 7.61
C ASN A 113 6.58 -17.43 6.48
N ILE A 114 7.81 -16.91 6.64
CA ILE A 114 8.52 -16.19 5.57
C ILE A 114 8.72 -17.08 4.34
N ASN A 115 9.20 -18.31 4.55
CA ASN A 115 9.46 -19.24 3.44
C ASN A 115 8.16 -19.63 2.75
N PHE A 116 7.12 -19.89 3.53
CA PHE A 116 5.80 -20.18 2.97
C PHE A 116 5.29 -18.99 2.13
N LEU A 117 5.38 -17.77 2.65
CA LEU A 117 4.97 -16.57 1.92
C LEU A 117 5.75 -16.42 0.61
N LYS A 118 7.08 -16.61 0.63
CA LYS A 118 7.90 -16.59 -0.58
C LYS A 118 7.42 -17.60 -1.62
N MET A 119 7.22 -18.86 -1.23
CA MET A 119 6.76 -19.90 -2.16
C MET A 119 5.35 -19.60 -2.70
N LEU A 120 4.46 -19.08 -1.86
CA LEU A 120 3.11 -18.69 -2.28
C LEU A 120 3.14 -17.52 -3.27
N MET A 121 3.94 -16.49 -3.01
CA MET A 121 4.07 -15.34 -3.91
C MET A 121 4.67 -15.74 -5.26
N ASP A 122 5.65 -16.63 -5.27
CA ASP A 122 6.28 -17.17 -6.49
C ASP A 122 5.28 -17.98 -7.31
N HIS A 123 4.54 -18.89 -6.67
CA HIS A 123 3.42 -19.64 -7.28
C HIS A 123 2.40 -18.69 -7.93
N LEU A 124 1.92 -17.71 -7.16
CA LEU A 124 0.90 -16.77 -7.65
C LEU A 124 1.42 -15.90 -8.79
N LEU A 125 2.69 -15.48 -8.75
CA LEU A 125 3.30 -14.71 -9.83
C LEU A 125 3.32 -15.51 -11.14
N ILE A 126 3.81 -16.75 -11.10
CA ILE A 126 3.87 -17.62 -12.27
C ILE A 126 2.47 -17.86 -12.83
N GLU A 127 1.52 -18.16 -11.96
CA GLU A 127 0.11 -18.33 -12.34
C GLU A 127 -0.45 -17.06 -13.01
N LYS A 128 -0.21 -15.86 -12.46
CA LYS A 128 -0.69 -14.60 -13.06
C LYS A 128 -0.06 -14.33 -14.41
N ILE A 129 1.23 -14.60 -14.56
CA ILE A 129 1.91 -14.44 -15.84
C ILE A 129 1.31 -15.41 -16.86
N GLU A 130 1.13 -16.68 -16.50
CA GLU A 130 0.61 -17.69 -17.43
C GLU A 130 -0.83 -17.39 -17.87
N PHE A 131 -1.72 -17.05 -16.95
CA PHE A 131 -3.15 -16.98 -17.24
C PHE A 131 -3.66 -15.54 -17.47
N ALA A 132 -3.16 -14.55 -16.74
CA ALA A 132 -3.70 -13.19 -16.78
C ALA A 132 -2.97 -12.24 -17.76
N THR A 133 -1.88 -12.69 -18.41
CA THR A 133 -1.17 -11.88 -19.42
C THR A 133 -1.36 -12.37 -20.87
N THR A 134 -2.11 -13.45 -21.06
CA THR A 134 -2.42 -13.94 -22.40
C THR A 134 -3.57 -13.13 -23.00
N ILE A 135 -3.34 -12.58 -24.21
CA ILE A 135 -4.42 -11.98 -24.99
C ILE A 135 -5.29 -13.14 -25.50
N PRO A 136 -6.60 -13.19 -25.19
CA PRO A 136 -7.46 -14.19 -25.80
C PRO A 136 -7.57 -13.91 -27.29
N ILE A 137 -6.89 -14.71 -28.12
CA ILE A 137 -7.09 -14.75 -29.56
C ILE A 137 -8.49 -15.34 -29.78
N LYS A 138 -9.53 -14.50 -29.76
CA LYS A 138 -10.87 -14.94 -30.18
C LYS A 138 -10.86 -15.07 -31.70
N SER A 139 -10.84 -16.31 -32.20
CA SER A 139 -11.31 -16.59 -33.56
C SER A 139 -12.74 -16.06 -33.68
N LYS A 140 -12.98 -15.25 -34.72
CA LYS A 140 -14.30 -14.71 -35.06
C LYS A 140 -15.24 -15.85 -35.41
N GLU A 141 -15.97 -16.38 -34.44
CA GLU A 141 -17.25 -17.06 -34.72
C GLU A 141 -18.31 -16.62 -33.70
N ASN A 142 -19.36 -16.00 -34.25
CA ASN A 142 -20.68 -15.78 -33.69
C ASN A 142 -20.83 -14.83 -32.48
N GLY A 143 -20.83 -13.52 -32.79
CA GLY A 143 -22.08 -12.75 -32.73
C GLY A 143 -22.87 -12.69 -31.42
N LYS A 144 -22.23 -12.69 -30.25
CA LYS A 144 -22.85 -12.21 -28.99
C LYS A 144 -21.97 -11.16 -28.35
N SER A 145 -22.53 -9.97 -28.17
CA SER A 145 -21.90 -8.79 -27.58
C SER A 145 -21.41 -9.10 -26.17
N PHE A 146 -20.08 -9.15 -26.00
CA PHE A 146 -19.44 -9.10 -24.70
C PHE A 146 -19.21 -7.63 -24.35
N THR A 147 -20.22 -7.00 -23.76
CA THR A 147 -20.16 -5.62 -23.27
C THR A 147 -19.39 -5.47 -21.93
N GLU A 148 -18.67 -6.51 -21.48
CA GLU A 148 -17.86 -6.50 -20.25
C GLU A 148 -16.35 -6.63 -20.49
N LEU A 149 -15.90 -6.86 -21.73
CA LEU A 149 -14.47 -7.04 -22.04
C LEU A 149 -13.74 -5.74 -22.40
N GLU A 150 -14.45 -4.62 -22.57
CA GLU A 150 -13.81 -3.32 -22.84
C GLU A 150 -13.16 -2.71 -21.58
N GLU A 151 -13.57 -3.10 -20.37
CA GLU A 151 -12.93 -2.64 -19.11
C GLU A 151 -11.64 -3.42 -18.78
N TYR A 152 -11.37 -4.51 -19.51
CA TYR A 152 -10.16 -5.33 -19.41
C TYR A 152 -9.30 -5.26 -20.67
N SER A 153 -9.52 -4.26 -21.53
CA SER A 153 -8.48 -3.83 -22.46
C SER A 153 -7.28 -3.44 -21.62
N LEU A 154 -6.21 -4.24 -21.71
CA LEU A 154 -4.83 -3.89 -21.44
C LEU A 154 -4.72 -2.44 -20.94
N PHE A 155 -4.78 -2.24 -19.62
CA PHE A 155 -4.33 -1.00 -18.98
C PHE A 155 -2.80 -0.93 -19.14
N THR A 156 -2.36 -0.86 -20.39
CA THR A 156 -1.13 -0.22 -20.84
C THR A 156 -1.43 1.24 -21.18
N GLU A 157 -2.66 1.74 -20.93
CA GLU A 157 -2.90 3.16 -20.72
C GLU A 157 -2.16 3.59 -19.46
N ASN A 158 -0.91 3.99 -19.68
CA ASN A 158 -0.18 4.88 -18.81
C ASN A 158 -0.08 4.39 -17.36
N ILE A 159 0.97 3.61 -17.08
CA ILE A 159 1.86 4.02 -15.98
C ILE A 159 2.45 5.40 -16.39
N THR A 160 1.61 6.42 -16.52
CA THR A 160 2.07 7.78 -16.37
C THR A 160 2.52 7.85 -14.94
N SER A 161 3.82 8.12 -14.76
CA SER A 161 4.49 8.37 -13.50
C SER A 161 3.87 9.55 -12.73
N ARG A 162 2.64 9.37 -12.26
CA ARG A 162 1.97 10.15 -11.23
C ARG A 162 1.57 9.27 -10.04
N ASP A 163 1.39 7.95 -10.23
CA ASP A 163 1.09 7.00 -9.16
C ASP A 163 2.27 6.06 -8.82
N GLY A 164 2.97 6.42 -7.75
CA GLY A 164 3.20 5.50 -6.63
C GLY A 164 4.33 4.45 -6.70
N LEU A 165 4.81 4.01 -7.86
CA LEU A 165 5.91 3.04 -7.90
C LEU A 165 7.28 3.75 -7.73
N ARG A 166 7.61 4.13 -6.49
CA ARG A 166 8.98 4.51 -6.12
C ARG A 166 9.68 3.28 -5.55
N VAL A 167 10.40 2.55 -6.40
CA VAL A 167 11.40 1.59 -5.92
C VAL A 167 12.55 2.41 -5.32
N VAL A 168 12.59 2.49 -4.00
CA VAL A 168 13.74 3.09 -3.30
C VAL A 168 14.65 1.93 -2.91
N GLU A 169 15.70 1.70 -3.71
CA GLU A 169 16.81 0.84 -3.30
C GLU A 169 17.58 1.56 -2.18
N THR A 170 17.16 1.38 -0.93
CA THR A 170 17.95 1.83 0.22
C THR A 170 18.65 0.64 0.85
N THR A 171 19.95 0.77 1.09
CA THR A 171 20.71 -0.09 2.02
C THR A 171 20.31 0.14 3.48
N GLU A 172 19.43 1.12 3.75
CA GLU A 172 18.90 1.41 5.08
C GLU A 172 17.86 0.35 5.50
N TYR A 173 18.13 -0.31 6.61
CA TYR A 173 17.17 -1.16 7.32
C TYR A 173 16.25 -0.28 8.17
N SER A 174 14.98 -0.68 8.31
CA SER A 174 13.86 -0.02 9.02
C SER A 174 12.93 0.92 8.20
N PRO A 175 11.60 0.95 8.52
CA PRO A 175 10.67 1.96 8.02
C PRO A 175 11.05 3.34 8.55
N LYS A 176 11.74 4.15 7.75
CA LYS A 176 11.56 5.60 7.83
C LYS A 176 10.36 5.92 6.95
N VAL A 177 9.25 6.32 7.56
CA VAL A 177 8.23 7.07 6.82
C VAL A 177 8.92 8.37 6.44
N ASP A 178 8.91 8.75 5.16
CA ASP A 178 9.50 10.01 4.72
C ASP A 178 8.68 11.15 5.30
N MET A 179 9.09 11.63 6.47
CA MET A 179 8.45 12.70 7.22
C MET A 179 9.25 13.98 7.03
N LYS A 180 8.54 15.10 6.90
CA LYS A 180 9.12 16.42 6.82
C LYS A 180 8.62 17.27 7.98
N GLU A 181 9.54 17.89 8.70
CA GLU A 181 9.22 18.91 9.70
C GLU A 181 8.97 20.24 8.97
N ILE A 182 7.82 20.85 9.22
CA ILE A 182 7.47 22.17 8.71
C ILE A 182 7.00 23.07 9.85
N SER A 183 7.23 24.38 9.75
CA SER A 183 6.75 25.38 10.70
C SER A 183 5.61 26.17 10.06
N ALA A 184 4.36 25.94 10.48
CA ALA A 184 3.17 26.50 9.83
C ALA A 184 2.18 27.10 10.85
N LYS A 185 1.23 27.91 10.38
CA LYS A 185 0.12 28.44 11.20
C LYS A 185 -1.20 27.74 10.86
N ILE A 186 -2.01 27.40 11.86
CA ILE A 186 -3.35 26.81 11.64
C ILE A 186 -4.33 27.96 11.38
N LYS A 187 -4.93 27.99 10.18
CA LYS A 187 -5.96 28.99 9.83
C LYS A 187 -7.38 28.50 10.07
N ALA A 188 -7.65 27.25 9.69
CA ALA A 188 -8.98 26.66 9.85
C ALA A 188 -8.89 25.17 10.17
N GLU A 189 -9.97 24.64 10.75
CA GLU A 189 -10.11 23.23 11.08
C GLU A 189 -11.39 22.69 10.44
N SER A 190 -11.28 21.47 9.93
CA SER A 190 -12.42 20.61 9.62
C SER A 190 -12.34 19.32 10.45
N PRO A 191 -13.41 18.51 10.50
CA PRO A 191 -13.37 17.24 11.23
C PRO A 191 -12.21 16.31 10.80
N LYS A 192 -11.82 16.35 9.52
CA LYS A 192 -10.82 15.42 8.94
C LYS A 192 -9.49 16.07 8.54
N ALA A 193 -9.40 17.39 8.47
CA ALA A 193 -8.22 18.10 7.96
C ALA A 193 -8.01 19.46 8.63
N LEU A 194 -6.78 19.94 8.63
CA LEU A 194 -6.39 21.29 9.05
C LEU A 194 -5.97 22.10 7.83
N LEU A 195 -6.40 23.36 7.75
CA LEU A 195 -5.86 24.32 6.82
C LEU A 195 -4.65 24.98 7.49
N ILE A 196 -3.46 24.72 6.94
CA ILE A 196 -2.22 25.31 7.43
C ILE A 196 -1.66 26.30 6.42
N SER A 197 -1.02 27.35 6.94
CA SER A 197 -0.30 28.35 6.16
C SER A 197 1.20 28.18 6.38
N PHE A 198 1.92 27.92 5.29
CA PHE A 198 3.36 27.63 5.25
C PHE A 198 3.97 28.35 4.04
N ASP A 199 5.03 29.14 4.24
CA ASP A 199 5.67 29.96 3.18
C ASP A 199 4.67 30.80 2.35
N GLU A 200 3.73 31.49 3.02
CA GLU A 200 2.64 32.28 2.39
C GLU A 200 1.62 31.49 1.57
N GLN A 201 1.80 30.18 1.42
CA GLN A 201 0.84 29.27 0.78
C GLN A 201 -0.09 28.64 1.81
N GLU A 202 -1.34 28.40 1.41
CA GLU A 202 -2.36 27.74 2.22
C GLU A 202 -2.72 26.38 1.61
N PHE A 203 -2.70 25.33 2.42
CA PHE A 203 -3.15 24.02 1.96
C PHE A 203 -3.78 23.20 3.07
N TRP A 204 -4.70 22.33 2.65
CA TRP A 204 -5.36 21.38 3.54
C TRP A 204 -4.48 20.16 3.77
N VAL A 205 -4.32 19.80 5.05
CA VAL A 205 -3.57 18.63 5.51
C VAL A 205 -4.52 17.72 6.29
N PRO A 206 -4.74 16.47 5.84
CA PRO A 206 -5.51 15.49 6.62
C PRO A 206 -4.90 15.27 8.00
N LYS A 207 -5.73 15.27 9.06
CA LYS A 207 -5.25 15.04 10.43
C LYS A 207 -4.54 13.69 10.59
N SER A 208 -4.94 12.69 9.80
CA SER A 208 -4.32 11.36 9.76
C SER A 208 -2.88 11.33 9.25
N THR A 209 -2.41 12.43 8.65
CA THR A 209 -1.07 12.56 8.05
C THR A 209 -0.15 13.49 8.84
N ILE A 210 -0.63 13.98 9.99
CA ILE A 210 0.12 14.80 10.95
C ILE A 210 0.50 13.90 12.12
N HIS A 211 1.79 13.74 12.35
CA HIS A 211 2.35 12.85 13.38
C HIS A 211 2.80 13.60 14.63
N SER A 212 2.76 14.93 14.61
CA SER A 212 3.03 15.79 15.77
C SER A 212 1.74 16.16 16.50
N GLY A 213 1.85 16.44 17.80
CA GLY A 213 0.79 17.15 18.51
C GLY A 213 0.61 18.55 17.93
N PHE A 214 -0.63 19.01 17.81
CA PHE A 214 -0.97 20.34 17.33
C PHE A 214 -2.06 20.95 18.23
N ASP A 215 -2.00 22.27 18.42
CA ASP A 215 -2.95 23.01 19.25
C ASP A 215 -3.85 23.86 18.36
N VAL A 216 -5.11 23.46 18.22
CA VAL A 216 -6.07 24.17 17.36
C VAL A 216 -6.57 25.48 17.98
N ASN A 217 -6.39 25.65 19.30
CA ASN A 217 -6.83 26.86 20.00
C ASN A 217 -5.82 28.01 19.80
N ASN A 218 -4.58 27.70 19.46
CA ASN A 218 -3.52 28.68 19.30
C ASN A 218 -3.23 28.97 17.81
N LYS A 219 -4.22 29.62 17.16
CA LYS A 219 -4.22 29.89 15.70
C LYS A 219 -3.22 30.97 15.25
N GLU A 220 -2.74 31.80 16.17
CA GLU A 220 -1.84 32.92 15.85
C GLU A 220 -0.35 32.54 15.88
N THR A 221 -0.01 31.43 16.55
CA THR A 221 1.37 30.98 16.71
C THR A 221 1.81 30.01 15.63
N VAL A 222 3.07 30.13 15.22
CA VAL A 222 3.71 29.18 14.32
C VAL A 222 3.98 27.89 15.10
N GLN A 223 3.42 26.79 14.63
CA GLN A 223 3.58 25.47 15.23
C GLN A 223 4.43 24.59 14.33
N LYS A 224 5.18 23.69 14.94
CA LYS A 224 5.98 22.68 14.24
C LYS A 224 5.11 21.46 13.94
N PHE A 225 4.99 21.12 12.68
CA PHE A 225 4.28 19.94 12.21
C PHE A 225 5.25 18.91 11.66
N ILE A 226 5.10 17.67 12.10
CA ILE A 226 5.72 16.51 11.45
C ILE A 226 4.66 15.91 10.53
N ILE A 227 4.83 16.10 9.22
CA ILE A 227 3.87 15.64 8.21
C ILE A 227 4.53 14.76 7.17
N ASP A 228 3.74 13.91 6.52
CA ASP A 228 4.26 13.10 5.43
C ASP A 228 4.81 13.99 4.30
N GLN A 229 6.03 13.72 3.83
CA GLN A 229 6.76 14.53 2.85
C GLN A 229 5.96 14.75 1.55
N TRP A 230 5.15 13.77 1.14
CA TRP A 230 4.38 13.84 -0.10
C TRP A 230 3.30 14.92 -0.11
N ILE A 231 2.79 15.34 1.06
CA ILE A 231 1.79 16.40 1.16
C ILE A 231 2.43 17.74 0.81
N VAL A 232 3.64 17.94 1.32
CA VAL A 232 4.45 19.12 1.00
C VAL A 232 4.84 19.12 -0.48
N GLU A 233 5.25 17.97 -1.01
CA GLU A 233 5.61 17.84 -2.43
C GLU A 233 4.42 18.05 -3.38
N ARG A 234 3.24 17.50 -3.05
CA ARG A 234 2.02 17.64 -3.85
C ARG A 234 1.60 19.09 -3.96
N ASN A 235 1.58 19.81 -2.83
CA ASN A 235 1.11 21.19 -2.81
C ASN A 235 2.14 22.18 -3.38
N ARG A 236 3.45 21.85 -3.36
CA ARG A 236 4.48 22.65 -4.07
C ARG A 236 4.45 22.52 -5.59
N LYS A 237 3.87 21.44 -6.15
CA LYS A 237 3.83 21.20 -7.61
C LYS A 237 2.64 21.82 -8.34
N ILE A 238 1.79 22.60 -7.65
CA ILE A 238 0.60 23.22 -8.27
C ILE A 238 0.94 24.52 -9.03
N GLU A 239 2.19 25.00 -8.96
CA GLU A 239 2.66 26.21 -9.68
C GLU A 239 3.84 25.95 -10.65
N SER A 240 3.70 24.99 -11.56
CA SER A 240 4.54 24.91 -12.76
C SER A 240 3.73 24.65 -14.00
#